data_AF-A0A2N4T3F5-F1
#
_entry.id   AF-A0A2N4T3F5-F1
#
_cell.length_a   1.000
_cell.length_b   1.000
_cell.length_c   1.000
_cell.angle_alpha   90.00
_cell.angle_beta   90.00
_cell.angle_gamma   90.00
#
_symmetry.space_group_name_H-M   'P 1'
#
loop_
_entity.id
_entity.type
_entity.pdbx_description
1 polymer ?
#
loop_
_entity_poly.entity_id
_entity_poly.type
_entity_poly.pdbx_seq_one_letter_code
_entity_poly.pdbx_strand_id
1 'polypeptide(L)'
;MRRTTTTALLSLTALALTGCGPSTPAVESMIPAGGVRFDDAGALRRAVVEAGARCPGEQVVRDTGGGTDSTVLACDQDLLLGVADSERMEQQMIEGLEGIDGIHYLVQGNWVAASQDRARLEEIREDLGGEITSTSR
;
A
#
# COMPACT_ATOMS: atom_id res chain seq x y z
N MET A 1 -1.96 -14.02 79.48
CA MET A 1 -3.05 -14.85 78.89
C MET A 1 -3.74 -14.00 77.82
N ARG A 2 -3.56 -14.28 76.51
CA ARG A 2 -4.52 -14.94 75.57
C ARG A 2 -5.88 -14.22 75.52
N ARG A 3 -6.51 -13.80 74.42
CA ARG A 3 -6.46 -13.89 72.92
C ARG A 3 -7.34 -12.68 72.42
N THR A 4 -7.47 -12.22 71.16
CA THR A 4 -7.77 -12.93 69.90
C THR A 4 -7.79 -11.91 68.74
N THR A 5 -7.14 -12.28 67.62
CA THR A 5 -7.49 -12.08 66.19
C THR A 5 -8.31 -10.88 65.71
N THR A 6 -7.84 -10.19 64.66
CA THR A 6 -8.46 -10.25 63.31
C THR A 6 -7.45 -9.88 62.22
N THR A 7 -7.43 -10.76 61.22
CA THR A 7 -6.62 -10.81 60.01
C THR A 7 -7.13 -9.81 58.98
N ALA A 8 -6.24 -9.11 58.29
CA ALA A 8 -6.51 -8.58 56.94
C ALA A 8 -5.20 -8.56 56.14
N LEU A 9 -4.93 -9.70 55.52
CA LEU A 9 -3.92 -9.85 54.46
C LEU A 9 -4.44 -9.10 53.22
N LEU A 10 -3.95 -7.89 52.98
CA LEU A 10 -4.05 -7.26 51.67
C LEU A 10 -2.82 -7.66 50.86
N SER A 11 -2.92 -8.85 50.27
CA SER A 11 -2.01 -9.33 49.24
C SER A 11 -2.21 -8.46 47.99
N LEU A 12 -1.43 -7.39 47.83
CA LEU A 12 -1.30 -6.75 46.53
C LEU A 12 -0.48 -7.68 45.65
N THR A 13 -1.18 -8.39 44.77
CA THR A 13 -0.64 -9.09 43.62
C THR A 13 0.21 -8.11 42.81
N ALA A 14 1.53 -8.27 42.89
CA ALA A 14 2.45 -7.68 41.93
C ALA A 14 2.08 -8.22 40.55
N LEU A 15 1.51 -7.36 39.70
CA LEU A 15 1.36 -7.65 38.28
C LEU A 15 2.76 -7.81 37.71
N ALA A 16 3.05 -9.04 37.33
CA ALA A 16 4.26 -9.42 36.63
C ALA A 16 4.44 -8.54 35.38
N LEU A 17 5.63 -7.94 35.27
CA LEU A 17 6.15 -7.40 34.03
C LEU A 17 6.29 -8.56 33.03
N THR A 18 5.26 -8.81 32.24
CA THR A 18 5.45 -9.36 30.90
C THR A 18 5.25 -8.21 29.94
N GLY A 19 6.35 -7.74 29.38
CA GLY A 19 6.36 -6.71 28.35
C GLY A 19 5.43 -7.11 27.20
N CYS A 20 4.34 -6.38 27.07
CA CYS A 20 3.71 -6.11 25.79
C CYS A 20 3.89 -4.62 25.61
N GLY A 21 4.95 -4.23 24.90
CA GLY A 21 4.95 -2.93 24.28
C GLY A 21 3.68 -2.80 23.43
N PRO A 22 3.12 -1.59 23.25
CA PRO A 22 2.14 -1.40 22.20
C PRO A 22 2.84 -1.60 20.87
N SER A 23 2.97 -2.87 20.45
CA SER A 23 3.18 -3.21 19.05
C SER A 23 1.94 -2.70 18.35
N THR A 24 2.02 -1.55 17.69
CA THR A 24 0.97 -0.96 16.87
C THR A 24 0.52 -1.97 15.81
N PRO A 25 -0.66 -2.61 15.91
CA PRO A 25 -1.20 -3.46 14.85
C PRO A 25 -2.44 -2.79 14.21
N ALA A 26 -2.57 -1.48 14.38
CA ALA A 26 -3.82 -0.77 14.12
C ALA A 26 -3.90 -0.13 12.73
N VAL A 27 -2.78 -0.05 11.99
CA VAL A 27 -2.79 0.58 10.65
C VAL A 27 -2.94 -0.47 9.55
N GLU A 28 -2.23 -1.61 9.64
CA GLU A 28 -2.38 -2.71 8.67
C GLU A 28 -3.78 -3.33 8.64
N SER A 29 -4.53 -3.27 9.75
CA SER A 29 -5.88 -3.85 9.86
C SER A 29 -7.00 -2.98 9.27
N MET A 30 -6.69 -1.76 8.81
CA MET A 30 -7.65 -0.88 8.13
C MET A 30 -7.58 -0.96 6.60
N ILE A 31 -6.56 -1.62 6.04
CA ILE A 31 -6.47 -1.84 4.60
C ILE A 31 -7.37 -3.05 4.28
N PRO A 32 -8.46 -2.90 3.52
CA PRO A 32 -9.34 -4.00 3.18
C PRO A 32 -8.54 -5.13 2.52
N ALA A 33 -8.96 -6.38 2.69
CA ALA A 33 -8.26 -7.59 2.21
C ALA A 33 -8.08 -7.68 0.67
N GLY A 34 -8.51 -6.66 -0.09
CA GLY A 34 -8.25 -6.50 -1.53
C GLY A 34 -7.57 -5.17 -1.87
N GLY A 35 -6.98 -4.47 -0.90
CA GLY A 35 -6.29 -3.20 -1.08
C GLY A 35 -7.21 -2.02 -1.42
N VAL A 36 -6.63 -0.81 -1.46
CA VAL A 36 -7.31 0.38 -1.98
C VAL A 36 -7.53 0.17 -3.49
N ARG A 37 -8.71 0.53 -3.99
CA ARG A 37 -9.07 0.50 -5.41
C ARG A 37 -9.37 1.90 -5.91
N PHE A 38 -9.12 2.15 -7.19
CA PHE A 38 -9.35 3.44 -7.83
C PHE A 38 -10.22 3.28 -9.08
N ASP A 39 -11.02 4.31 -9.36
CA ASP A 39 -11.88 4.37 -10.55
C ASP A 39 -11.08 4.64 -11.83
N ASP A 40 -10.00 5.44 -11.73
CA ASP A 40 -9.12 5.77 -12.85
C ASP A 40 -7.74 6.25 -12.37
N ALA A 41 -6.80 6.37 -13.31
CA ALA A 41 -5.43 6.85 -13.05
C ALA A 41 -5.36 8.30 -12.54
N GLY A 42 -6.41 9.11 -12.78
CA GLY A 42 -6.52 10.45 -12.21
C GLY A 42 -6.90 10.42 -10.72
N ALA A 43 -7.72 9.47 -10.29
CA ALA A 43 -8.02 9.20 -8.89
C ALA A 43 -6.78 8.67 -8.16
N LEU A 44 -6.08 7.71 -8.77
CA LEU A 44 -4.80 7.21 -8.27
C LEU A 44 -3.77 8.35 -8.15
N ARG A 45 -3.65 9.23 -9.16
CA ARG A 45 -2.77 10.41 -9.07
C ARG A 45 -3.03 11.24 -7.82
N ARG A 46 -4.30 11.54 -7.52
CA ARG A 46 -4.64 12.36 -6.34
C ARG A 46 -4.15 11.68 -5.06
N ALA A 47 -4.40 10.38 -4.92
CA ALA A 47 -3.93 9.60 -3.77
C ALA A 47 -2.39 9.56 -3.67
N VAL A 48 -1.69 9.39 -4.80
CA VAL A 48 -0.21 9.44 -4.86
C VAL A 48 0.33 10.81 -4.45
N VAL A 49 -0.32 11.90 -4.86
CA VAL A 49 0.06 13.27 -4.46
C VAL A 49 -0.25 13.54 -2.98
N GLU A 50 -1.37 13.04 -2.49
CA GLU A 50 -1.74 13.10 -1.06
C GLU A 50 -0.74 12.30 -0.19
N ALA A 51 -0.19 11.21 -0.73
CA ALA A 51 0.91 10.44 -0.13
C ALA A 51 2.28 11.13 -0.21
N GLY A 52 2.33 12.38 -0.71
CA GLY A 52 3.54 13.20 -0.75
C GLY A 52 4.41 13.03 -2.01
N ALA A 53 4.10 12.06 -2.88
CA ALA A 53 4.85 11.87 -4.12
C ALA A 53 4.49 12.95 -5.16
N ARG A 54 5.51 13.43 -5.89
CA ARG A 54 5.28 14.38 -6.98
C ARG A 54 4.71 13.68 -8.21
N CYS A 55 3.61 14.20 -8.75
CA CYS A 55 3.05 13.74 -10.01
C CYS A 55 2.50 14.92 -10.83
N PRO A 56 3.36 15.62 -11.61
CA PRO A 56 2.93 16.77 -12.40
C PRO A 56 2.10 16.40 -13.63
N GLY A 57 2.10 15.13 -14.05
CA GLY A 57 1.30 14.65 -15.17
C GLY A 57 -0.20 14.77 -14.92
N GLU A 58 -0.92 15.35 -15.89
CA GLU A 58 -2.38 15.54 -15.81
C GLU A 58 -3.14 14.77 -16.88
N GLN A 59 -2.45 14.33 -17.94
CA GLN A 59 -3.07 13.63 -19.06
C GLN A 59 -3.31 12.16 -18.70
N VAL A 60 -4.58 11.80 -18.58
CA VAL A 60 -5.02 10.41 -18.48
C VAL A 60 -5.24 9.89 -19.91
N VAL A 61 -4.58 8.79 -20.25
CA VAL A 61 -4.84 8.03 -21.47
C VAL A 61 -5.76 6.88 -21.09
N ARG A 62 -6.92 6.82 -21.75
CA ARG A 62 -7.80 5.65 -21.70
C ARG A 62 -7.47 4.79 -22.90
N ASP A 63 -7.10 3.55 -22.67
CA ASP A 63 -6.86 2.66 -23.79
C ASP A 63 -8.21 2.20 -24.35
N THR A 64 -8.70 2.91 -25.37
CA THR A 64 -9.98 2.59 -26.03
C THR A 64 -9.77 1.73 -27.28
N GLY A 65 -8.55 1.26 -27.53
CA GLY A 65 -8.12 0.62 -28.79
C GLY A 65 -8.65 -0.80 -29.06
N GLY A 66 -9.65 -1.27 -28.32
CA GLY A 66 -10.24 -2.60 -28.51
C GLY A 66 -10.92 -3.25 -27.30
N GLY A 67 -11.19 -2.52 -26.22
CA GLY A 67 -11.79 -3.08 -24.99
C GLY A 67 -10.78 -3.31 -23.86
N THR A 68 -9.77 -2.47 -23.76
CA THR A 68 -8.87 -2.45 -22.61
C THR A 68 -9.48 -1.54 -21.55
N ASP A 69 -10.24 -2.15 -20.64
CA ASP A 69 -10.85 -1.47 -19.50
C ASP A 69 -9.75 -1.03 -18.53
N SER A 70 -8.99 0.00 -18.90
CA SER A 70 -7.92 0.57 -18.10
C SER A 70 -7.65 2.04 -18.43
N THR A 71 -6.99 2.69 -17.48
CA THR A 71 -6.48 4.05 -17.62
C THR A 71 -5.03 4.11 -17.16
N VAL A 72 -4.23 4.91 -17.85
CA VAL A 72 -2.82 5.14 -17.51
C VAL A 72 -2.51 6.63 -17.49
N LEU A 73 -1.60 7.03 -16.63
CA LEU A 73 -1.11 8.39 -16.50
C LEU A 73 0.39 8.36 -16.21
N ALA A 74 1.18 9.00 -17.06
CA ALA A 74 2.59 9.25 -16.77
C ALA A 74 2.70 10.52 -15.93
N CYS A 75 3.17 10.38 -14.68
CA CYS A 75 3.44 11.51 -13.80
C CYS A 75 4.60 12.34 -14.33
N ASP A 76 5.66 11.67 -14.77
CA ASP A 76 6.83 12.23 -15.45
C ASP A 76 7.51 11.10 -16.26
N GLN A 77 8.80 11.25 -16.58
CA GLN A 77 9.56 10.25 -17.33
C GLN A 77 9.85 8.97 -16.55
N ASP A 78 9.70 9.01 -15.23
CA ASP A 78 10.13 7.95 -14.33
C ASP A 78 8.97 7.34 -13.54
N LEU A 79 7.86 8.04 -13.32
CA LEU A 79 6.70 7.47 -12.62
C LEU A 79 5.49 7.31 -13.56
N LEU A 80 5.06 6.06 -13.73
CA LEU A 80 3.85 5.68 -14.46
C LEU A 80 2.80 5.12 -13.50
N LEU A 81 1.55 5.55 -13.67
CA LEU A 81 0.40 5.09 -12.90
C LEU A 81 -0.58 4.37 -13.84
N GLY A 82 -1.10 3.23 -13.40
CA GLY A 82 -2.07 2.44 -14.15
C GLY A 82 -3.21 1.95 -13.24
N VAL A 83 -4.42 1.95 -13.78
CA VAL A 83 -5.61 1.41 -13.13
C VAL A 83 -6.32 0.49 -14.12
N ALA A 84 -6.61 -0.73 -13.69
CA ALA A 84 -7.32 -1.75 -14.44
C ALA A 84 -8.76 -1.89 -13.93
N ASP A 85 -9.73 -2.02 -14.81
CA ASP A 85 -11.13 -2.25 -14.44
C ASP A 85 -11.46 -3.77 -14.37
N SER A 86 -10.50 -4.65 -14.70
CA SER A 86 -10.63 -6.10 -14.57
C SER A 86 -9.31 -6.79 -14.20
N GLU A 87 -9.39 -7.95 -13.53
CA GLU A 87 -8.21 -8.76 -13.16
C GLU A 87 -7.39 -9.17 -14.39
N ARG A 88 -8.05 -9.48 -15.52
CA ARG A 88 -7.36 -9.77 -16.79
C ARG A 88 -6.46 -8.60 -17.22
N MET A 89 -6.96 -7.38 -17.07
CA MET A 89 -6.24 -6.17 -17.46
C MET A 89 -5.12 -5.84 -16.49
N GLU A 90 -5.32 -6.08 -15.19
CA GLU A 90 -4.28 -5.97 -14.17
C GLU A 90 -3.10 -6.89 -14.50
N GLN A 91 -3.36 -8.16 -14.81
CA GLN A 91 -2.32 -9.10 -15.23
C GLN A 91 -1.60 -8.64 -16.50
N GLN A 92 -2.32 -8.14 -17.50
CA GLN A 92 -1.70 -7.61 -18.73
C GLN A 92 -0.80 -6.39 -18.46
N MET A 93 -1.18 -5.52 -17.52
CA MET A 93 -0.32 -4.40 -17.10
C MET A 93 0.95 -4.90 -16.43
N ILE A 94 0.83 -5.88 -15.52
CA ILE A 94 1.98 -6.47 -14.82
C ILE A 94 2.92 -7.16 -15.82
N GLU A 95 2.40 -8.01 -16.71
CA GLU A 95 3.18 -8.67 -17.77
C GLU A 95 3.92 -7.65 -18.65
N GLY A 96 3.27 -6.52 -18.96
CA GLY A 96 3.88 -5.43 -19.72
C GLY A 96 5.06 -4.77 -18.98
N LEU A 97 4.98 -4.67 -17.65
CA LEU A 97 6.06 -4.14 -16.81
C LEU A 97 7.19 -5.14 -16.62
N GLU A 98 6.86 -6.44 -16.50
CA GLU A 98 7.86 -7.51 -16.40
C GLU A 98 8.79 -7.58 -17.61
N GLY A 99 8.35 -7.10 -18.78
CA GLY A 99 9.17 -6.96 -19.98
C GLY A 99 10.12 -5.76 -20.00
N ILE A 100 10.16 -4.94 -18.95
CA ILE A 100 11.01 -3.74 -18.86
C ILE A 100 12.13 -3.98 -17.86
N ASP A 101 13.37 -4.01 -18.32
CA ASP A 101 14.54 -4.25 -17.46
C ASP A 101 14.74 -3.12 -16.45
N GLY A 102 14.94 -3.48 -15.18
CA GLY A 102 15.26 -2.53 -14.10
C GLY A 102 14.10 -1.64 -13.67
N ILE A 103 12.86 -1.97 -14.07
CA ILE A 103 11.67 -1.31 -13.53
C ILE A 103 11.30 -1.93 -12.18
N HIS A 104 10.85 -1.06 -11.27
CA HIS A 104 10.18 -1.44 -10.04
C HIS A 104 8.70 -1.13 -10.20
N TYR A 105 7.84 -1.94 -9.61
CA TYR A 105 6.41 -1.68 -9.63
C TYR A 105 5.74 -2.10 -8.33
N LEU A 106 4.84 -1.25 -7.87
CA LEU A 106 4.00 -1.40 -6.70
C LEU A 106 2.61 -1.79 -7.17
N VAL A 107 2.11 -2.95 -6.72
CA VAL A 107 0.76 -3.43 -7.05
C VAL A 107 -0.07 -3.54 -5.80
N GLN A 108 -1.31 -3.09 -5.88
CA GLN A 108 -2.32 -3.29 -4.84
C GLN A 108 -3.71 -3.15 -5.46
N GLY A 109 -4.65 -4.02 -5.09
CA GLY A 109 -6.02 -3.94 -5.60
C GLY A 109 -6.08 -3.98 -7.13
N ASN A 110 -6.54 -2.89 -7.76
CA ASN A 110 -6.66 -2.80 -9.23
C ASN A 110 -5.70 -1.82 -9.89
N TRP A 111 -4.64 -1.43 -9.18
CA TRP A 111 -3.74 -0.40 -9.64
C TRP A 111 -2.28 -0.80 -9.53
N VAL A 112 -1.48 -0.11 -10.34
CA VAL A 112 -0.02 -0.24 -10.37
C VAL A 112 0.63 1.13 -10.43
N ALA A 113 1.74 1.29 -9.70
CA ALA A 113 2.67 2.40 -9.88
C ALA A 113 4.04 1.82 -10.25
N ALA A 114 4.63 2.28 -11.35
CA ALA A 114 5.90 1.78 -11.85
C ALA A 114 6.93 2.90 -11.98
N SER A 115 8.17 2.62 -11.58
CA SER A 115 9.29 3.57 -11.66
C SER A 115 10.65 2.86 -11.68
N GLN A 116 11.66 3.49 -12.27
CA GLN A 116 13.04 2.99 -12.17
C GLN A 116 13.68 3.38 -10.83
N ASP A 117 13.10 4.33 -10.10
CA ASP A 117 13.49 4.68 -8.74
C ASP A 117 12.61 3.94 -7.72
N ARG A 118 13.16 2.86 -7.16
CA ARG A 118 12.48 2.10 -6.09
C ARG A 118 12.11 2.99 -4.89
N ALA A 119 12.96 3.94 -4.51
CA ALA A 119 12.72 4.75 -3.31
C ALA A 119 11.42 5.56 -3.44
N ARG A 120 11.13 6.01 -4.65
CA ARG A 120 9.89 6.73 -4.96
C ARG A 120 8.63 5.88 -4.77
N LEU A 121 8.71 4.59 -5.07
CA LEU A 121 7.60 3.66 -4.82
C LEU A 121 7.44 3.34 -3.34
N GLU A 122 8.53 3.37 -2.57
CA GLU A 122 8.49 3.16 -1.12
C GLU A 122 7.71 4.28 -0.42
N GLU A 123 7.87 5.54 -0.86
CA GLU A 123 7.06 6.68 -0.39
C GLU A 123 5.55 6.44 -0.62
N ILE A 124 5.18 5.99 -1.82
CA ILE A 124 3.77 5.70 -2.16
C ILE A 124 3.23 4.52 -1.35
N ARG A 125 4.05 3.48 -1.14
CA ARG A 125 3.65 2.27 -0.40
C ARG A 125 3.35 2.54 1.07
N GLU A 126 4.05 3.48 1.71
CA GLU A 126 3.83 3.79 3.13
C GLU A 126 2.38 4.20 3.41
N ASP A 127 1.75 4.92 2.48
CA ASP A 127 0.37 5.40 2.64
C ASP A 127 -0.67 4.55 1.90
N LEU A 128 -0.35 4.03 0.71
CA LEU A 128 -1.32 3.27 -0.11
C LEU A 128 -1.20 1.75 0.04
N GLY A 129 -0.17 1.27 0.73
CA GLY A 129 0.14 -0.15 0.88
C GLY A 129 0.61 -0.81 -0.42
N GLY A 130 0.55 -2.14 -0.46
CA GLY A 130 0.97 -2.96 -1.59
C GLY A 130 2.38 -3.54 -1.47
N GLU A 131 2.76 -4.34 -2.46
CA GLU A 131 4.08 -4.97 -2.53
C GLU A 131 4.88 -4.42 -3.72
N ILE A 132 6.16 -4.12 -3.49
CA ILE A 132 7.07 -3.65 -4.54
C ILE A 132 7.82 -4.85 -5.11
N THR A 133 7.55 -5.14 -6.37
CA THR A 133 8.29 -6.11 -7.17
C THR A 133 9.31 -5.37 -8.04
N SER A 134 10.39 -6.06 -8.39
CA SER A 134 11.48 -5.51 -9.20
C SER A 134 11.81 -6.50 -10.30
N THR A 135 11.93 -6.02 -11.54
CA THR A 135 12.41 -6.85 -12.63
C THR A 135 13.92 -6.99 -12.54
N SER A 136 14.42 -8.20 -12.76
CA SER A 136 15.85 -8.47 -12.85
C SER A 136 16.42 -7.98 -14.18
N ARG A 137 17.70 -7.60 -14.18
CA ARG A 137 18.49 -7.40 -15.42
C ARG A 137 18.89 -8.71 -16.06
#